data_AF-A0A8J4T0Z5-F1
#
_entry.id   AF-A0A8J4T0Z5-F1
#
_cell.length_a   1.000
_cell.length_b   1.000
_cell.length_c   1.000
_cell.angle_alpha   90.00
_cell.angle_beta   90.00
_cell.angle_gamma   90.00
#
_symmetry.space_group_name_H-M   'P 1'
#
loop_
_entity.id
_entity.type
_entity.pdbx_description
1 polymer ?
#
loop_
_entity_poly.entity_id
_entity_poly.type
_entity_poly.pdbx_seq_one_letter_code
_entity_poly.pdbx_strand_id
1 'polypeptide(L)'
;MVDYGLEFIPGRHESSSGFAASGYALQTGKLGVAFATSGPGGTNLLTAAAHAKANNLPVLFITGHQSIQELGLPQCQDSSSYLADLAEMFRPATLFSKLVELKKPGSFVFDAYFACMGNAIGMAIGAKTAAPEETIVCITGDGCFMMLGTEINTAVCNNLPVIFIVVNNKQLDMALKGMEKTTGRIDGTLYEVPLDAAKFAESLGAVAYRAETQDEFASALQAAQQLNQDTIAPINTKEYELNIDCKKLNVTAPEIVPLLEGCLQMFKKDEYKKVVLTLENNAILKMQLSRLGRSVGLDNLEIISTVTT
;
A
#
# COMPACT_ATOMS: atom_id res chain seq x y z
N MET A 1 -7.01 -17.68 -13.70
CA MET A 1 -6.60 -17.83 -15.12
C MET A 1 -7.80 -18.00 -16.02
N VAL A 2 -8.63 -19.04 -15.78
CA VAL A 2 -9.85 -19.31 -16.56
C VAL A 2 -10.85 -18.14 -16.54
N ASP A 3 -10.92 -17.39 -15.43
CA ASP A 3 -11.79 -16.22 -15.25
C ASP A 3 -11.27 -14.93 -15.90
N TYR A 4 -10.00 -14.92 -16.32
CA TYR A 4 -9.37 -13.82 -17.05
C TYR A 4 -9.35 -14.08 -18.56
N GLY A 5 -10.14 -15.06 -19.04
CA GLY A 5 -10.14 -15.47 -20.44
C GLY A 5 -8.87 -16.22 -20.88
N LEU A 6 -7.98 -16.58 -19.94
CA LEU A 6 -6.81 -17.39 -20.23
C LEU A 6 -7.23 -18.86 -20.25
N GLU A 7 -7.10 -19.47 -21.42
CA GLU A 7 -7.29 -20.91 -21.58
C GLU A 7 -6.15 -21.66 -20.89
N PHE A 8 -6.50 -22.52 -19.93
CA PHE A 8 -5.54 -23.33 -19.20
C PHE A 8 -5.52 -24.75 -19.78
N ILE A 9 -4.38 -25.15 -20.35
CA ILE A 9 -4.20 -26.47 -20.95
C ILE A 9 -3.34 -27.32 -20.01
N PRO A 10 -3.90 -28.32 -19.31
CA PRO A 10 -3.14 -29.13 -18.37
C PRO A 10 -2.23 -30.12 -19.10
N GLY A 11 -0.92 -29.96 -18.94
CA GLY A 11 0.06 -30.94 -19.38
C GLY A 11 0.17 -32.13 -18.42
N ARG A 12 0.55 -33.31 -18.94
CA ARG A 12 0.84 -34.50 -18.13
C ARG A 12 2.25 -34.50 -17.53
N HIS A 13 3.14 -33.66 -18.06
CA HIS A 13 4.52 -33.51 -17.64
C HIS A 13 4.96 -32.05 -17.88
N GLU A 14 5.73 -31.47 -16.98
CA GLU A 14 6.05 -30.03 -17.02
C GLU A 14 6.90 -29.67 -18.26
N SER A 15 7.89 -30.49 -18.62
CA SER A 15 8.67 -30.29 -19.84
C SER A 15 7.78 -30.21 -21.09
N SER A 16 6.78 -31.09 -21.19
CA SER A 16 5.81 -31.09 -22.29
C SER A 16 4.96 -29.82 -22.29
N SER A 17 4.57 -29.30 -21.12
CA SER A 17 3.88 -28.01 -21.01
C SER A 17 4.75 -26.86 -21.53
N GLY A 18 6.04 -26.86 -21.21
CA GLY A 18 7.00 -25.87 -21.72
C GLY A 18 7.20 -25.94 -23.23
N PHE A 19 7.28 -27.15 -23.80
CA PHE A 19 7.36 -27.33 -25.24
C PHE A 19 6.05 -26.94 -25.95
N ALA A 20 4.90 -27.22 -25.34
CA ALA A 20 3.61 -26.78 -25.86
C ALA A 20 3.52 -25.25 -25.90
N ALA A 21 3.97 -24.56 -24.84
CA ALA A 21 4.06 -23.10 -24.83
C ALA A 21 5.01 -22.57 -25.92
N SER A 22 6.13 -23.26 -26.16
CA SER A 22 7.05 -22.94 -27.25
C SER A 22 6.40 -23.13 -28.63
N GLY A 23 5.66 -24.22 -28.83
CA GLY A 23 4.93 -24.49 -30.08
C GLY A 23 3.82 -23.46 -30.34
N TYR A 24 3.10 -23.05 -29.29
CA TYR A 24 2.13 -21.95 -29.37
C TYR A 24 2.81 -20.65 -29.81
N ALA A 25 3.92 -20.30 -29.16
CA ALA A 25 4.66 -19.08 -29.48
C ALA A 25 5.20 -19.09 -30.91
N LEU A 26 5.73 -20.22 -31.36
CA LEU A 26 6.19 -20.43 -32.73
C LEU A 26 5.07 -20.26 -33.75
N GLN A 27 3.91 -20.86 -33.51
CA GLN A 27 2.80 -20.85 -34.46
C GLN A 27 2.09 -19.49 -34.54
N THR A 28 2.01 -18.78 -33.42
CA THR A 28 1.18 -17.57 -33.32
C THR A 28 1.99 -16.27 -33.34
N GLY A 29 3.29 -16.33 -33.07
CA GLY A 29 4.12 -15.16 -32.79
C GLY A 29 3.77 -14.44 -31.48
N LYS A 30 2.88 -15.01 -30.65
CA LYS A 30 2.44 -14.44 -29.37
C LYS A 30 3.17 -15.11 -28.21
N LEU A 31 3.06 -14.51 -27.02
CA LEU A 31 3.68 -15.04 -25.81
C LEU A 31 3.09 -16.41 -25.43
N GLY A 32 3.93 -17.45 -25.37
CA GLY A 32 3.60 -18.72 -24.74
C GLY A 32 3.83 -18.66 -23.23
N VAL A 33 2.99 -19.31 -22.42
CA VAL A 33 3.16 -19.33 -20.96
C VAL A 33 3.09 -20.76 -20.45
N ALA A 34 4.04 -21.14 -19.60
CA ALA A 34 4.06 -22.44 -18.92
C ALA A 34 4.22 -22.25 -17.41
N PHE A 35 3.40 -22.99 -16.64
CA PHE A 35 3.42 -22.99 -15.18
C PHE A 35 3.88 -24.33 -14.64
N ALA A 36 4.68 -24.32 -13.59
CA ALA A 36 4.99 -25.51 -12.78
C ALA A 36 5.06 -25.17 -11.30
N THR A 37 5.03 -26.20 -10.46
CA THR A 37 5.31 -26.07 -9.02
C THR A 37 6.79 -25.73 -8.78
N SER A 38 7.15 -25.49 -7.52
CA SER A 38 8.54 -25.39 -7.10
C SER A 38 9.30 -26.70 -7.29
N GLY A 39 10.61 -26.61 -7.21
CA GLY A 39 11.50 -27.76 -7.20
C GLY A 39 11.41 -28.70 -8.40
N PRO A 40 11.10 -30.00 -8.26
CA PRO A 40 11.13 -30.95 -9.38
C PRO A 40 10.25 -30.53 -10.57
N GLY A 41 9.11 -29.89 -10.32
CA GLY A 41 8.27 -29.35 -11.39
C GLY A 41 8.96 -28.20 -12.14
N GLY A 42 9.64 -27.32 -11.41
CA GLY A 42 10.43 -26.24 -11.99
C GLY A 42 11.66 -26.75 -12.75
N THR A 43 12.39 -27.71 -12.20
CA THR A 43 13.57 -28.29 -12.88
C THR A 43 13.18 -29.06 -14.14
N ASN A 44 12.03 -29.71 -14.16
CA ASN A 44 11.47 -30.35 -15.36
C ASN A 44 11.17 -29.36 -16.50
N LEU A 45 10.91 -28.08 -16.20
CA LEU A 45 10.73 -27.05 -17.23
C LEU A 45 12.04 -26.56 -17.87
N LEU A 46 13.20 -26.81 -17.24
CA LEU A 46 14.46 -26.18 -17.64
C LEU A 46 14.87 -26.52 -19.08
N THR A 47 14.67 -27.77 -19.51
CA THR A 47 14.94 -28.19 -20.89
C THR A 47 14.08 -27.43 -21.90
N ALA A 48 12.81 -27.18 -21.57
CA ALA A 48 11.92 -26.41 -22.43
C ALA A 48 12.30 -24.93 -22.48
N ALA A 49 12.77 -24.35 -21.37
CA ALA A 49 13.31 -22.99 -21.34
C ALA A 49 14.54 -22.84 -22.24
N ALA A 50 15.50 -23.76 -22.12
CA ALA A 50 16.70 -23.76 -22.97
C ALA A 50 16.33 -23.89 -24.46
N HIS A 51 15.36 -24.75 -24.78
CA HIS A 51 14.83 -24.88 -26.14
C HIS A 51 14.18 -23.57 -26.65
N ALA A 52 13.34 -22.93 -25.84
CA ALA A 52 12.69 -21.68 -26.22
C ALA A 52 13.73 -20.58 -26.51
N LYS A 53 14.75 -20.45 -25.65
CA LYS A 53 15.85 -19.51 -25.84
C LYS A 53 16.67 -19.81 -27.09
N ALA A 54 17.03 -21.07 -27.33
CA ALA A 54 17.80 -21.47 -28.50
C ALA A 54 17.08 -21.16 -29.83
N ASN A 55 15.74 -21.15 -29.81
CA ASN A 55 14.90 -20.88 -30.97
C ASN A 55 14.33 -19.45 -31.00
N ASN A 56 14.77 -18.56 -30.11
CA ASN A 56 14.29 -17.17 -30.00
C ASN A 56 12.75 -17.06 -29.84
N LEU A 57 12.15 -17.98 -29.08
CA LEU A 57 10.70 -18.02 -28.89
C LEU A 57 10.27 -17.19 -27.66
N PRO A 58 9.23 -16.35 -27.76
CA PRO A 58 8.73 -15.58 -26.63
C PRO A 58 7.93 -16.51 -25.70
N VAL A 59 8.60 -17.05 -24.67
CA VAL A 59 7.97 -17.94 -23.68
C VAL A 59 8.26 -17.45 -22.26
N LEU A 60 7.21 -17.38 -21.45
CA LEU A 60 7.26 -17.07 -20.02
C LEU A 60 7.09 -18.35 -19.19
N PHE A 61 8.06 -18.64 -18.34
CA PHE A 61 8.02 -19.75 -17.39
C PHE A 61 7.75 -19.21 -15.99
N ILE A 62 6.73 -19.74 -15.31
CA ILE A 62 6.37 -19.36 -13.94
C ILE A 62 6.45 -20.60 -13.05
N THR A 63 7.31 -20.55 -12.05
CA THR A 63 7.51 -21.64 -11.09
C THR A 63 7.18 -21.16 -9.68
N GLY A 64 6.75 -22.10 -8.83
CA GLY A 64 6.79 -21.86 -7.39
C GLY A 64 8.23 -21.71 -6.89
N HIS A 65 8.41 -21.04 -5.76
CA HIS A 65 9.67 -21.02 -5.02
C HIS A 65 9.38 -20.88 -3.53
N GLN A 66 10.20 -21.52 -2.71
CA GLN A 66 10.08 -21.55 -1.26
C GLN A 66 10.45 -20.19 -0.69
N SER A 67 9.87 -19.85 0.46
CA SER A 67 10.25 -18.66 1.21
C SER A 67 11.75 -18.71 1.52
N ILE A 68 12.45 -17.58 1.37
CA ILE A 68 13.88 -17.48 1.71
C ILE A 68 14.15 -17.90 3.16
N GLN A 69 13.20 -17.65 4.06
CA GLN A 69 13.33 -17.96 5.49
C GLN A 69 13.32 -19.47 5.77
N GLU A 70 12.86 -20.27 4.82
CA GLU A 70 12.72 -21.73 4.92
C GLU A 70 13.77 -22.47 4.07
N LEU A 71 14.63 -21.74 3.35
CA LEU A 71 15.75 -22.30 2.59
C LEU A 71 16.68 -23.09 3.50
N GLY A 72 16.90 -24.37 3.18
CA GLY A 72 17.77 -25.26 3.95
C GLY A 72 17.09 -25.99 5.12
N LEU A 73 15.79 -25.77 5.38
CA LEU A 73 15.01 -26.52 6.36
C LEU A 73 14.17 -27.61 5.68
N PRO A 74 14.29 -28.90 6.01
CA PRO A 74 13.53 -29.98 5.36
C PRO A 74 12.04 -29.97 5.78
N GLN A 75 11.22 -29.15 5.12
CA GLN A 75 9.78 -28.97 5.33
C GLN A 75 8.95 -29.67 4.25
N CYS A 76 9.20 -29.40 2.96
CA CYS A 76 8.50 -29.97 1.79
C CYS A 76 9.25 -29.60 0.48
N GLN A 77 8.99 -30.29 -0.64
CA GLN A 77 9.61 -30.16 -1.99
C GLN A 77 10.69 -29.06 -2.12
N ASP A 78 11.94 -29.46 -2.32
CA ASP A 78 13.11 -28.59 -2.52
C ASP A 78 13.49 -27.64 -1.38
N SER A 79 13.11 -27.95 -0.14
CA SER A 79 13.56 -27.22 1.05
C SER A 79 14.85 -27.80 1.68
N SER A 80 15.48 -28.80 1.07
CA SER A 80 16.70 -29.43 1.62
C SER A 80 17.94 -28.52 1.49
N SER A 81 18.99 -28.77 2.27
CA SER A 81 20.27 -28.06 2.16
C SER A 81 21.00 -28.21 0.81
N TYR A 82 20.48 -29.03 -0.13
CA TYR A 82 21.00 -29.25 -1.48
C TYR A 82 20.18 -28.51 -2.56
N LEU A 83 19.72 -27.31 -2.21
CA LEU A 83 18.68 -26.57 -2.93
C LEU A 83 18.93 -26.41 -4.44
N ALA A 84 17.88 -26.63 -5.24
CA ALA A 84 17.83 -26.24 -6.65
C ALA A 84 17.30 -24.81 -6.74
N ASP A 85 18.20 -23.82 -6.71
CA ASP A 85 17.82 -22.42 -6.96
C ASP A 85 17.31 -22.29 -8.40
N LEU A 86 16.00 -22.36 -8.57
CA LEU A 86 15.37 -22.32 -9.88
C LEU A 86 15.66 -21.00 -10.60
N ALA A 87 15.78 -19.88 -9.88
CA ALA A 87 16.09 -18.61 -10.52
C ALA A 87 17.49 -18.64 -11.14
N GLU A 88 18.49 -19.13 -10.41
CA GLU A 88 19.86 -19.29 -10.93
C GLU A 88 19.97 -20.37 -12.00
N MET A 89 19.27 -21.50 -11.84
CA MET A 89 19.25 -22.59 -12.83
C MET A 89 18.65 -22.14 -14.16
N PHE A 90 17.62 -21.29 -14.14
CA PHE A 90 16.99 -20.76 -15.36
C PHE A 90 17.79 -19.63 -16.01
N ARG A 91 18.68 -18.95 -15.26
CA ARG A 91 19.49 -17.83 -15.76
C ARG A 91 20.24 -18.12 -17.08
N PRO A 92 20.95 -19.25 -17.26
CA PRO A 92 21.55 -19.59 -18.56
C PRO A 92 20.52 -19.98 -19.63
N ALA A 93 19.34 -20.47 -19.23
CA ALA A 93 18.31 -20.99 -20.12
C ALA A 93 17.26 -19.95 -20.56
N THR A 94 17.20 -18.76 -19.94
CA THR A 94 16.26 -17.68 -20.29
C THR A 94 16.99 -16.37 -20.59
N LEU A 95 16.26 -15.36 -21.07
CA LEU A 95 16.77 -13.99 -21.21
C LEU A 95 16.69 -13.23 -19.88
N PHE A 96 15.71 -13.57 -19.05
CA PHE A 96 15.44 -12.98 -17.76
C PHE A 96 14.98 -14.07 -16.80
N SER A 97 15.57 -14.11 -15.61
CA SER A 97 15.18 -15.02 -14.52
C SER A 97 15.21 -14.23 -13.22
N LYS A 98 14.09 -14.19 -12.51
CA LYS A 98 13.97 -13.41 -11.28
C LYS A 98 13.06 -14.10 -10.28
N LEU A 99 13.57 -14.27 -9.07
CA LEU A 99 12.78 -14.63 -7.91
C LEU A 99 12.03 -13.40 -7.41
N VAL A 100 10.72 -13.55 -7.20
CA VAL A 100 9.86 -12.53 -6.59
C VAL A 100 9.60 -12.94 -5.14
N GLU A 101 10.10 -12.15 -4.20
CA GLU A 101 9.99 -12.43 -2.77
C GLU A 101 9.09 -11.44 -2.05
N LEU A 102 8.39 -11.95 -1.05
CA LEU A 102 7.80 -11.14 -0.01
C LEU A 102 8.86 -10.85 1.05
N LYS A 103 9.19 -9.57 1.28
CA LYS A 103 10.20 -9.17 2.26
C LYS A 103 9.82 -9.54 3.71
N LYS A 104 8.52 -9.67 4.00
CA LYS A 104 7.98 -9.94 5.33
C LYS A 104 6.74 -10.86 5.20
N PRO A 105 6.67 -11.99 5.92
CA PRO A 105 5.46 -12.83 5.93
C PRO A 105 4.21 -12.01 6.27
N GLY A 106 3.12 -12.26 5.55
CA GLY A 106 1.88 -11.49 5.72
C GLY A 106 1.90 -10.07 5.14
N SER A 107 3.00 -9.63 4.50
CA SER A 107 3.05 -8.32 3.83
C SER A 107 2.30 -8.27 2.50
N PHE A 108 1.77 -9.40 2.04
CA PHE A 108 0.87 -9.50 0.90
C PHE A 108 -0.33 -10.34 1.33
N VAL A 109 -1.52 -9.77 1.19
CA VAL A 109 -2.77 -10.42 1.52
C VAL A 109 -3.69 -10.31 0.31
N PHE A 110 -4.20 -11.46 -0.11
CA PHE A 110 -5.18 -11.59 -1.17
C PHE A 110 -6.30 -12.50 -0.66
N ASP A 111 -7.51 -11.98 -0.54
CA ASP A 111 -8.67 -12.76 -0.09
C ASP A 111 -9.19 -13.65 -1.23
N ALA A 112 -8.58 -14.82 -1.38
CA ALA A 112 -8.95 -15.81 -2.38
C ALA A 112 -10.07 -16.76 -1.93
N TYR A 113 -10.33 -16.85 -0.62
CA TYR A 113 -11.14 -17.93 -0.06
C TYR A 113 -12.60 -17.54 0.08
N PHE A 114 -12.86 -16.44 0.80
CA PHE A 114 -14.22 -15.94 0.95
C PHE A 114 -14.52 -14.87 -0.11
N ALA A 115 -13.48 -14.18 -0.59
CA ALA A 115 -13.55 -13.20 -1.68
C ALA A 115 -14.58 -12.08 -1.40
N CYS A 116 -14.53 -11.54 -0.18
CA CYS A 116 -15.38 -10.43 0.24
C CYS A 116 -15.05 -9.15 -0.53
N MET A 117 -15.98 -8.63 -1.33
CA MET A 117 -15.76 -7.36 -2.01
C MET A 117 -15.53 -6.20 -1.03
N GLY A 118 -14.58 -5.32 -1.34
CA GLY A 118 -14.29 -4.11 -0.57
C GLY A 118 -13.47 -4.28 0.71
N ASN A 119 -13.34 -5.50 1.25
CA ASN A 119 -12.71 -5.73 2.56
C ASN A 119 -11.27 -5.20 2.67
N ALA A 120 -10.52 -5.21 1.57
CA ALA A 120 -9.15 -4.69 1.49
C ALA A 120 -9.03 -3.24 1.97
N ILE A 121 -10.07 -2.41 1.80
CA ILE A 121 -10.07 -1.01 2.24
C ILE A 121 -10.01 -0.94 3.77
N GLY A 122 -10.94 -1.60 4.45
CA GLY A 122 -10.97 -1.66 5.92
C GLY A 122 -9.75 -2.39 6.50
N MET A 123 -9.31 -3.48 5.85
CA MET A 123 -8.10 -4.20 6.26
C MET A 123 -6.84 -3.33 6.16
N ALA A 124 -6.70 -2.52 5.11
CA ALA A 124 -5.56 -1.63 4.95
C ALA A 124 -5.54 -0.52 6.01
N ILE A 125 -6.70 0.05 6.35
CA ILE A 125 -6.82 1.02 7.45
C ILE A 125 -6.40 0.37 8.76
N GLY A 126 -6.95 -0.81 9.09
CA GLY A 126 -6.57 -1.55 10.29
C GLY A 126 -5.09 -1.92 10.33
N ALA A 127 -4.52 -2.34 9.20
CA ALA A 127 -3.09 -2.63 9.07
C ALA A 127 -2.24 -1.38 9.31
N LYS A 128 -2.66 -0.22 8.81
CA LYS A 128 -1.95 1.05 9.02
C LYS A 128 -2.03 1.51 10.47
N THR A 129 -3.18 1.33 11.13
CA THR A 129 -3.31 1.57 12.57
C THR A 129 -2.38 0.68 13.39
N ALA A 130 -2.25 -0.60 13.02
CA ALA A 130 -1.39 -1.55 13.71
C ALA A 130 0.11 -1.34 13.42
N ALA A 131 0.45 -0.75 12.27
CA ALA A 131 1.81 -0.46 11.87
C ALA A 131 1.95 0.97 11.30
N PRO A 132 1.93 2.00 12.17
CA PRO A 132 1.95 3.40 11.75
C PRO A 132 3.18 3.79 10.93
N GLU A 133 4.31 3.12 11.15
CA GLU A 133 5.59 3.39 10.48
C GLU A 133 5.72 2.69 9.11
N GLU A 134 4.86 1.72 8.81
CA GLU A 134 4.96 0.93 7.57
C GLU A 134 4.13 1.58 6.46
N THR A 135 4.62 1.55 5.23
CA THR A 135 3.82 1.92 4.05
C THR A 135 2.82 0.81 3.74
N ILE A 136 1.52 1.13 3.85
CA ILE A 136 0.43 0.21 3.51
C ILE A 136 -0.19 0.62 2.18
N VAL A 137 -0.28 -0.34 1.26
CA VAL A 137 -0.90 -0.15 -0.06
C VAL A 137 -2.11 -1.07 -0.18
N CYS A 138 -3.26 -0.49 -0.54
CA CYS A 138 -4.49 -1.20 -0.84
C CYS A 138 -4.76 -1.15 -2.34
N ILE A 139 -4.81 -2.29 -3.01
CA ILE A 139 -5.21 -2.39 -4.42
C ILE A 139 -6.64 -2.92 -4.46
N THR A 140 -7.54 -2.17 -5.08
CA THR A 140 -8.97 -2.52 -5.14
C THR A 140 -9.58 -2.17 -6.50
N GLY A 141 -10.67 -2.83 -6.86
CA GLY A 141 -11.46 -2.46 -8.05
C GLY A 141 -12.46 -1.34 -7.74
N ASP A 142 -12.90 -0.62 -8.76
CA ASP A 142 -13.98 0.37 -8.69
C ASP A 142 -15.29 -0.17 -8.08
N GLY A 143 -15.69 -1.40 -8.39
CA GLY A 143 -16.86 -2.03 -7.75
C GLY A 143 -16.72 -2.22 -6.24
N CYS A 144 -15.55 -2.69 -5.80
CA CYS A 144 -15.22 -2.80 -4.38
C CYS A 144 -15.14 -1.42 -3.70
N PHE A 145 -14.61 -0.44 -4.41
CA PHE A 145 -14.50 0.94 -3.96
C PHE A 145 -15.87 1.62 -3.80
N MET A 146 -16.85 1.31 -4.65
CA MET A 146 -18.22 1.79 -4.46
C MET A 146 -18.90 1.22 -3.22
N MET A 147 -18.46 0.05 -2.71
CA MET A 147 -19.03 -0.53 -1.50
C MET A 147 -18.48 0.11 -0.23
N LEU A 148 -17.16 0.23 -0.11
CA LEU A 148 -16.49 0.62 1.15
C LEU A 148 -15.51 1.80 1.00
N GLY A 149 -15.50 2.50 -0.14
CA GLY A 149 -14.62 3.64 -0.40
C GLY A 149 -14.87 4.84 0.51
N THR A 150 -16.05 4.95 1.13
CA THR A 150 -16.35 5.97 2.15
C THR A 150 -15.40 5.91 3.35
N GLU A 151 -14.83 4.74 3.64
CA GLU A 151 -13.86 4.55 4.72
C GLU A 151 -12.53 5.28 4.49
N ILE A 152 -12.28 5.80 3.28
CA ILE A 152 -11.18 6.74 3.07
C ILE A 152 -11.30 7.95 4.02
N ASN A 153 -12.51 8.42 4.30
CA ASN A 153 -12.69 9.50 5.26
C ASN A 153 -12.25 9.09 6.68
N THR A 154 -12.44 7.83 7.06
CA THR A 154 -11.90 7.28 8.33
C THR A 154 -10.38 7.38 8.35
N ALA A 155 -9.70 7.01 7.26
CA ALA A 155 -8.24 7.13 7.15
C ALA A 155 -7.78 8.60 7.26
N VAL A 156 -8.46 9.53 6.57
CA VAL A 156 -8.18 10.97 6.60
C VAL A 156 -8.37 11.55 8.00
N CYS A 157 -9.53 11.31 8.63
CA CYS A 157 -9.86 11.84 9.95
C CYS A 157 -8.91 11.35 11.06
N ASN A 158 -8.28 10.20 10.87
CA ASN A 158 -7.35 9.61 11.84
C ASN A 158 -5.87 9.78 11.44
N ASN A 159 -5.57 10.55 10.39
CA ASN A 159 -4.21 10.74 9.88
C ASN A 159 -3.48 9.40 9.62
N LEU A 160 -4.17 8.45 8.99
CA LEU A 160 -3.63 7.14 8.64
C LEU A 160 -3.26 7.14 7.16
N PRO A 161 -1.99 7.43 6.79
CA PRO A 161 -1.62 7.52 5.40
C PRO A 161 -1.55 6.10 4.78
N VAL A 162 -2.63 5.72 4.09
CA VAL A 162 -2.75 4.51 3.28
C VAL A 162 -2.76 4.91 1.81
N ILE A 163 -2.01 4.19 0.98
CA ILE A 163 -2.02 4.39 -0.47
C ILE A 163 -3.10 3.49 -1.07
N PHE A 164 -4.21 4.07 -1.53
CA PHE A 164 -5.28 3.33 -2.22
C PHE A 164 -5.09 3.42 -3.74
N ILE A 165 -4.99 2.26 -4.40
CA ILE A 165 -4.91 2.12 -5.85
C ILE A 165 -6.23 1.52 -6.33
N VAL A 166 -7.03 2.32 -7.03
CA VAL A 166 -8.33 1.89 -7.58
C VAL A 166 -8.17 1.57 -9.06
N VAL A 167 -8.32 0.29 -9.41
CA VAL A 167 -8.38 -0.14 -10.80
C VAL A 167 -9.79 0.12 -11.32
N ASN A 168 -9.94 1.20 -12.07
CA ASN A 168 -11.24 1.68 -12.57
C ASN A 168 -11.45 1.24 -14.02
N ASN A 169 -12.03 0.06 -14.20
CA ASN A 169 -12.39 -0.49 -15.52
C ASN A 169 -13.87 -0.31 -15.86
N LYS A 170 -14.62 0.41 -15.02
CA LYS A 170 -16.03 0.82 -15.20
C LYS A 170 -17.00 -0.35 -15.19
N GLN A 171 -16.64 -1.45 -14.53
CA GLN A 171 -17.47 -2.65 -14.50
C GLN A 171 -17.09 -3.61 -13.36
N LEU A 172 -18.06 -4.46 -12.98
CA LEU A 172 -17.79 -5.66 -12.19
C LEU A 172 -17.18 -6.75 -13.10
N ASP A 173 -15.92 -6.56 -13.47
CA ASP A 173 -15.23 -7.31 -14.53
C ASP A 173 -15.25 -8.83 -14.35
N MET A 174 -14.96 -9.32 -13.14
CA MET A 174 -14.99 -10.76 -12.87
C MET A 174 -16.39 -11.36 -13.04
N ALA A 175 -17.42 -10.68 -12.55
CA ALA A 175 -18.80 -11.12 -12.70
C ALA A 175 -19.26 -11.03 -14.17
N LEU A 176 -18.88 -9.96 -14.88
CA LEU A 176 -19.15 -9.79 -16.30
C LEU A 176 -18.59 -10.96 -17.12
N LYS A 177 -17.29 -11.24 -16.98
CA LYS A 177 -16.62 -12.35 -17.69
C LYS A 177 -17.22 -13.70 -17.31
N GLY A 178 -17.54 -13.88 -16.03
CA GLY A 178 -18.20 -15.08 -15.53
C GLY A 178 -19.55 -15.32 -16.20
N MET A 179 -20.42 -14.30 -16.24
CA MET A 179 -21.75 -14.42 -16.87
C MET A 179 -21.65 -14.58 -18.38
N GLU A 180 -20.81 -13.81 -19.06
CA GLU A 180 -20.62 -13.93 -20.51
C GLU A 180 -20.22 -15.36 -20.88
N LYS A 181 -19.31 -15.97 -20.11
CA LYS A 181 -18.82 -17.32 -20.36
C LYS A 181 -19.81 -18.42 -19.97
N THR A 182 -20.59 -18.24 -18.91
CA THR A 182 -21.45 -19.30 -18.35
C THR A 182 -22.89 -19.24 -18.84
N THR A 183 -23.43 -18.04 -19.06
CA THR A 183 -24.84 -17.83 -19.44
C THR A 183 -24.99 -17.22 -20.83
N GLY A 184 -23.93 -16.65 -21.40
CA GLY A 184 -23.99 -15.90 -22.66
C GLY A 184 -24.73 -14.55 -22.52
N ARG A 185 -24.98 -14.09 -21.30
CA ARG A 185 -25.68 -12.83 -20.99
C ARG A 185 -24.84 -11.95 -20.07
N ILE A 186 -25.11 -10.65 -20.09
CA ILE A 186 -24.50 -9.66 -19.21
C ILE A 186 -25.63 -8.83 -18.59
N ASP A 187 -25.81 -8.91 -17.27
CA ASP A 187 -26.86 -8.20 -16.54
C ASP A 187 -26.26 -7.54 -15.27
N GLY A 188 -26.38 -6.22 -15.14
CA GLY A 188 -26.04 -5.50 -13.90
C GLY A 188 -24.55 -5.31 -13.56
N THR A 189 -23.62 -5.66 -14.46
CA THR A 189 -22.17 -5.56 -14.21
C THR A 189 -21.48 -4.40 -14.93
N LEU A 190 -22.12 -3.80 -15.94
CA LEU A 190 -21.63 -2.61 -16.63
C LEU A 190 -22.20 -1.36 -15.96
N TYR A 191 -21.36 -0.34 -15.75
CA TYR A 191 -21.82 0.93 -15.19
C TYR A 191 -22.21 1.89 -16.30
N GLU A 192 -23.49 2.28 -16.36
CA GLU A 192 -23.94 3.35 -17.27
C GLU A 192 -23.31 4.69 -16.91
N VAL A 193 -23.14 4.94 -15.61
CA VAL A 193 -22.45 6.12 -15.07
C VAL A 193 -21.25 5.65 -14.26
N PRO A 194 -20.02 5.74 -14.81
CA PRO A 194 -18.83 5.26 -14.12
C PRO A 194 -18.45 6.19 -12.96
N LEU A 195 -17.92 5.61 -11.90
CA LEU A 195 -17.37 6.36 -10.77
C LEU A 195 -16.12 7.14 -11.20
N ASP A 196 -16.05 8.41 -10.82
CA ASP A 196 -14.78 9.15 -10.78
C ASP A 196 -14.15 8.97 -9.39
N ALA A 197 -13.33 7.92 -9.26
CA ALA A 197 -12.76 7.53 -7.97
C ALA A 197 -11.84 8.61 -7.38
N ALA A 198 -11.16 9.39 -8.23
CA ALA A 198 -10.29 10.48 -7.79
C ALA A 198 -11.12 11.60 -7.16
N LYS A 199 -12.14 12.10 -7.87
CA LYS A 199 -13.03 13.14 -7.33
C LYS A 199 -13.79 12.67 -6.08
N PHE A 200 -14.18 11.40 -6.05
CA PHE A 200 -14.81 10.83 -4.86
C PHE A 200 -13.85 10.83 -3.67
N ALA A 201 -12.60 10.39 -3.84
CA ALA A 201 -11.59 10.43 -2.79
C ALA A 201 -11.26 11.86 -2.33
N GLU A 202 -11.16 12.81 -3.27
CA GLU A 202 -10.98 14.24 -2.96
C GLU A 202 -12.13 14.79 -2.11
N SER A 203 -13.38 14.41 -2.42
CA SER A 203 -14.55 14.82 -1.63
C SER A 203 -14.52 14.31 -0.18
N LEU A 204 -13.75 13.25 0.08
CA LEU A 204 -13.54 12.67 1.41
C LEU A 204 -12.31 13.24 2.13
N GLY A 205 -11.57 14.16 1.48
CA GLY A 205 -10.39 14.83 2.02
C GLY A 205 -9.05 14.17 1.69
N ALA A 206 -9.02 13.14 0.83
CA ALA A 206 -7.78 12.52 0.38
C ALA A 206 -7.14 13.27 -0.79
N VAL A 207 -5.80 13.20 -0.91
CA VAL A 207 -5.10 13.57 -2.13
C VAL A 207 -5.28 12.45 -3.15
N ALA A 208 -5.76 12.76 -4.34
CA ALA A 208 -6.01 11.77 -5.38
C ALA A 208 -5.30 12.10 -6.69
N TYR A 209 -4.98 11.06 -7.45
CA TYR A 209 -4.39 11.15 -8.77
C TYR A 209 -5.18 10.26 -9.73
N ARG A 210 -5.30 10.68 -10.99
CA ARG A 210 -5.81 9.84 -12.07
C ARG A 210 -4.67 9.57 -13.04
N ALA A 211 -4.51 8.30 -13.41
CA ALA A 211 -3.54 7.85 -14.38
C ALA A 211 -4.22 6.95 -15.42
N GLU A 212 -3.95 7.20 -16.68
CA GLU A 212 -4.41 6.41 -17.83
C GLU A 212 -3.23 5.77 -18.59
N THR A 213 -2.00 6.23 -18.31
CA THR A 213 -0.76 5.67 -18.86
C THR A 213 0.16 5.12 -17.77
N GLN A 214 1.13 4.30 -18.17
CA GLN A 214 2.14 3.75 -17.27
C GLN A 214 3.01 4.85 -16.64
N ASP A 215 3.37 5.89 -17.40
CA ASP A 215 4.19 7.00 -16.91
C ASP A 215 3.44 7.88 -15.90
N GLU A 216 2.15 8.14 -16.17
CA GLU A 216 1.28 8.82 -15.22
C GLU A 216 1.12 8.01 -13.93
N PHE A 217 0.94 6.69 -14.04
CA PHE A 217 0.83 5.82 -12.87
C PHE A 217 2.12 5.81 -12.05
N ALA A 218 3.28 5.71 -12.70
CA ALA A 218 4.58 5.77 -12.03
C ALA A 218 4.77 7.10 -11.29
N SER A 219 4.42 8.21 -11.94
CA SER A 219 4.50 9.56 -11.36
C SER A 219 3.55 9.73 -10.17
N ALA A 220 2.30 9.29 -10.30
CA ALA A 220 1.30 9.33 -9.23
C ALA A 220 1.70 8.47 -8.02
N LEU A 221 2.22 7.27 -8.27
CA LEU A 221 2.68 6.38 -7.20
C LEU A 221 3.88 6.98 -6.46
N GLN A 222 4.83 7.59 -7.17
CA GLN A 222 5.97 8.28 -6.55
C GLN A 222 5.50 9.45 -5.67
N ALA A 223 4.56 10.27 -6.16
CA ALA A 223 4.00 11.37 -5.39
C ALA A 223 3.24 10.88 -4.14
N ALA A 224 2.45 9.82 -4.26
CA ALA A 224 1.75 9.21 -3.13
C ALA A 224 2.71 8.61 -2.10
N GLN A 225 3.80 7.99 -2.54
CA GLN A 225 4.86 7.47 -1.66
C GLN A 225 5.57 8.59 -0.90
N GLN A 226 5.89 9.70 -1.56
CA GLN A 226 6.51 10.85 -0.90
C GLN A 226 5.58 11.42 0.18
N LEU A 227 4.31 11.67 -0.15
CA LEU A 227 3.33 12.16 0.82
C LEU A 227 3.14 11.20 2.01
N ASN A 228 3.15 9.89 1.73
CA ASN A 228 3.11 8.85 2.74
C ASN A 228 4.30 8.95 3.69
N GLN A 229 5.52 9.09 3.16
CA GLN A 229 6.73 9.26 3.95
C GLN A 229 6.72 10.56 4.76
N ASP A 230 6.29 11.67 4.18
CA ASP A 230 6.20 12.96 4.87
C ASP A 230 5.19 12.92 6.03
N THR A 231 4.13 12.10 5.91
CA THR A 231 3.12 11.92 6.97
C THR A 231 3.58 10.94 8.05
N ILE A 232 4.37 9.93 7.69
CA ILE A 232 4.91 8.93 8.61
C ILE A 232 6.13 9.47 9.37
N ALA A 233 6.91 10.35 8.75
CA ALA A 233 8.11 10.89 9.34
C ALA A 233 7.77 11.52 10.70
N PRO A 234 8.41 11.09 11.82
CA PRO A 234 8.18 11.71 13.10
C PRO A 234 8.52 13.19 12.96
N ILE A 235 7.56 14.05 13.29
CA ILE A 235 7.79 15.50 13.31
C ILE A 235 8.95 15.72 14.29
N ASN A 236 10.11 16.15 13.78
CA ASN A 236 11.23 16.53 14.61
C ASN A 236 10.90 17.88 15.25
N THR A 237 10.09 17.85 16.31
CA THR A 237 9.64 19.01 17.09
C THR A 237 10.77 19.97 17.46
N LYS A 238 12.01 19.48 17.60
CA LYS A 238 13.22 20.30 17.83
C LYS A 238 13.52 21.31 16.72
N GLU A 239 12.94 21.13 15.54
CA GLU A 239 13.06 22.06 14.40
C GLU A 239 11.90 23.07 14.31
N TYR A 240 10.81 22.85 15.06
CA TYR A 240 9.56 23.62 14.95
C TYR A 240 9.27 24.51 16.16
N GLU A 241 8.64 25.65 15.90
CA GLU A 241 8.13 26.57 16.92
C GLU A 241 6.62 26.39 17.09
N LEU A 242 6.19 25.97 18.28
CA LEU A 242 4.78 25.79 18.62
C LEU A 242 4.16 27.14 18.99
N ASN A 243 3.28 27.66 18.13
CA ASN A 243 2.62 28.95 18.33
C ASN A 243 1.15 28.75 18.72
N ILE A 244 0.79 29.14 19.94
CA ILE A 244 -0.56 28.99 20.50
C ILE A 244 -1.19 30.36 20.72
N ASP A 245 -2.31 30.59 20.05
CA ASP A 245 -3.17 31.74 20.29
C ASP A 245 -4.15 31.43 21.43
N CYS A 246 -3.82 31.89 22.63
CA CYS A 246 -4.64 31.65 23.82
C CYS A 246 -6.03 32.29 23.74
N LYS A 247 -6.23 33.31 22.88
CA LYS A 247 -7.53 33.94 22.68
C LYS A 247 -8.51 32.99 22.01
N LYS A 248 -8.05 32.29 20.96
CA LYS A 248 -8.85 31.29 20.23
C LYS A 248 -9.22 30.09 21.10
N LEU A 249 -8.41 29.81 22.11
CA LEU A 249 -8.63 28.72 23.06
C LEU A 249 -9.34 29.16 24.35
N ASN A 250 -9.83 30.40 24.40
CA ASN A 250 -10.53 30.97 25.55
C ASN A 250 -9.71 30.93 26.86
N VAL A 251 -8.37 30.95 26.76
CA VAL A 251 -7.45 31.08 27.88
C VAL A 251 -7.25 32.58 28.13
N THR A 252 -8.28 33.21 28.71
CA THR A 252 -8.36 34.66 28.91
C THR A 252 -8.30 35.06 30.39
N ALA A 253 -8.49 34.10 31.29
CA ALA A 253 -8.64 34.33 32.73
C ALA A 253 -7.56 33.59 33.56
N PRO A 254 -6.99 34.21 34.61
CA PRO A 254 -5.98 33.63 35.49
C PRO A 254 -6.35 32.26 36.09
N GLU A 255 -7.64 32.01 36.35
CA GLU A 255 -8.15 30.81 37.00
C GLU A 255 -7.95 29.54 36.16
N ILE A 256 -7.74 29.69 34.84
CA ILE A 256 -7.51 28.58 33.91
C ILE A 256 -6.06 28.07 34.00
N VAL A 257 -5.11 28.86 34.50
CA VAL A 257 -3.68 28.52 34.48
C VAL A 257 -3.35 27.17 35.13
N PRO A 258 -3.89 26.79 36.31
CA PRO A 258 -3.64 25.48 36.89
C PRO A 258 -4.05 24.30 35.99
N LEU A 259 -5.06 24.49 35.13
CA LEU A 259 -5.52 23.45 34.20
C LEU A 259 -4.54 23.20 33.04
N LEU A 260 -3.59 24.12 32.81
CA LEU A 260 -2.64 24.05 31.70
C LEU A 260 -1.31 23.38 32.07
N GLU A 261 -1.14 22.94 33.32
CA GLU A 261 0.09 22.27 33.77
C GLU A 261 0.40 21.03 32.92
N GLY A 262 -0.61 20.19 32.69
CA GLY A 262 -0.46 18.99 31.86
C GLY A 262 -0.07 19.31 30.41
N CYS A 263 -0.61 20.39 29.84
CA CYS A 263 -0.24 20.84 28.49
C CYS A 263 1.24 21.27 28.43
N LEU A 264 1.69 22.07 29.40
CA LEU A 264 3.09 22.54 29.43
C LEU A 264 4.09 21.40 29.69
N GLN A 265 3.72 20.39 30.49
CA GLN A 265 4.52 19.18 30.68
C GLN A 265 4.61 18.37 29.37
N MET A 266 3.53 18.30 28.60
CA MET A 266 3.52 17.66 27.28
C MET A 266 4.46 18.39 26.31
N PHE A 267 4.37 19.72 26.22
CA PHE A 267 5.24 20.50 25.34
C PHE A 267 6.73 20.37 25.70
N LYS A 268 7.05 20.20 26.98
CA LYS A 268 8.42 19.93 27.44
C LYS A 268 8.90 18.56 26.98
N LYS A 269 8.07 17.53 27.15
CA LYS A 269 8.38 16.16 26.71
C LYS A 269 8.58 16.10 25.19
N ASP A 270 7.82 16.90 24.46
CA ASP A 270 7.90 16.98 23.01
C ASP A 270 9.10 17.80 22.52
N GLU A 271 9.90 18.45 23.38
CA GLU A 271 11.17 19.12 23.00
C GLU A 271 11.08 20.10 21.81
N TYR A 272 10.00 20.89 21.70
CA TYR A 272 9.89 21.90 20.63
C TYR A 272 11.10 22.85 20.59
N LYS A 273 11.46 23.40 19.43
CA LYS A 273 12.49 24.47 19.37
C LYS A 273 12.12 25.64 20.28
N LYS A 274 10.84 26.00 20.28
CA LYS A 274 10.27 27.13 21.03
C LYS A 274 8.77 26.93 21.21
N VAL A 275 8.23 27.36 22.34
CA VAL A 275 6.78 27.40 22.59
C VAL A 275 6.38 28.84 22.81
N VAL A 276 5.46 29.37 22.02
CA VAL A 276 5.02 30.76 22.07
C VAL A 276 3.54 30.80 22.42
N LEU A 277 3.21 31.42 23.56
CA LEU A 277 1.82 31.68 23.97
C LEU A 277 1.48 33.14 23.70
N THR A 278 0.49 33.39 22.84
CA THR A 278 0.00 34.74 22.55
C THR A 278 -1.26 35.03 23.34
N LEU A 279 -1.23 36.07 24.17
CA LEU A 279 -2.28 36.46 25.10
C LEU A 279 -2.89 37.82 24.74
N GLU A 280 -4.11 38.09 25.23
CA GLU A 280 -4.57 39.46 25.44
C GLU A 280 -3.73 40.17 26.51
N ASN A 281 -3.80 41.50 26.55
CA ASN A 281 -3.05 42.30 27.52
C ASN A 281 -3.55 42.09 28.96
N ASN A 282 -3.14 40.99 29.57
CA ASN A 282 -3.46 40.60 30.94
C ASN A 282 -2.16 40.23 31.67
N ALA A 283 -1.66 41.18 32.47
CA ALA A 283 -0.39 41.03 33.19
C ALA A 283 -0.39 39.89 34.21
N ILE A 284 -1.54 39.63 34.86
CA ILE A 284 -1.69 38.58 35.87
C ILE A 284 -1.60 37.21 35.20
N LEU A 285 -2.34 37.03 34.10
CA LEU A 285 -2.33 35.79 33.32
C LEU A 285 -0.92 35.50 32.77
N LYS A 286 -0.25 36.51 32.20
CA LYS A 286 1.13 36.39 31.74
C LYS A 286 2.08 35.93 32.84
N MET A 287 2.00 36.56 34.02
CA MET A 287 2.85 36.25 35.16
C MET A 287 2.63 34.80 35.63
N GLN A 288 1.37 34.37 35.76
CA GLN A 288 1.04 33.03 36.23
C GLN A 288 1.47 31.95 35.23
N LEU A 289 1.25 32.14 33.93
CA LEU A 289 1.73 31.22 32.89
C LEU A 289 3.26 31.16 32.86
N SER A 290 3.95 32.29 33.03
CA SER A 290 5.42 32.31 33.11
C SER A 290 5.93 31.55 34.32
N ARG A 291 5.23 31.65 35.46
CA ARG A 291 5.56 30.91 36.68
C ARG A 291 5.33 29.41 36.50
N LEU A 292 4.23 29.03 35.87
CA LEU A 292 3.90 27.63 35.58
C LEU A 292 4.89 27.01 34.60
N GLY A 293 5.26 27.72 33.52
CA GLY A 293 6.29 27.27 32.58
C GLY A 293 7.63 26.97 33.28
N ARG A 294 8.05 27.83 34.20
CA ARG A 294 9.26 27.59 35.02
C ARG A 294 9.10 26.41 35.98
N SER A 295 7.94 26.23 36.62
CA SER A 295 7.75 25.13 37.56
C SER A 295 7.76 23.76 36.86
N VAL A 296 7.30 23.69 35.61
CA VAL A 296 7.41 22.46 34.81
C VAL A 296 8.79 22.31 34.15
N GLY A 297 9.61 23.37 34.13
CA GLY A 297 10.93 23.40 33.49
C GLY A 297 10.88 23.47 31.96
N LEU A 298 9.96 24.25 31.41
CA LEU A 298 9.85 24.55 29.97
C LEU A 298 10.61 25.85 29.67
N ASP A 299 11.93 25.75 29.50
CA ASP A 299 12.84 26.91 29.43
C ASP A 299 12.74 27.71 28.12
N ASN A 300 12.18 27.10 27.08
CA ASN A 300 11.97 27.66 25.74
C ASN A 300 10.55 28.27 25.56
N LEU A 301 9.85 28.55 26.66
CA LEU A 301 8.53 29.20 26.66
C LEU A 301 8.66 30.72 26.53
N GLU A 302 8.07 31.29 25.48
CA GLU A 302 7.88 32.73 25.32
C GLU A 302 6.39 33.08 25.46
N ILE A 303 6.10 34.19 26.14
CA ILE A 303 4.73 34.69 26.30
C ILE A 303 4.63 36.11 25.76
N ILE A 304 3.88 36.25 24.67
CA ILE A 304 3.65 37.50 23.96
C ILE A 304 2.30 38.06 24.40
N SER A 305 2.28 39.32 24.83
CA SER A 305 1.04 40.05 25.10
C SER A 305 0.75 40.98 23.94
N THR A 306 -0.40 40.82 23.32
CA THR A 306 -0.83 41.72 22.25
C THR A 306 -1.61 42.88 22.84
N VAL A 307 -1.26 44.10 22.44
CA VAL A 307 -2.05 45.30 22.75
C VAL A 307 -3.24 45.29 21.80
N THR A 308 -4.45 45.28 22.34
CA THR A 308 -5.68 45.40 21.54
C THR A 308 -5.62 46.72 20.77
N THR A 309 -5.70 46.65 19.45
CA THR A 309 -6.04 47.80 18.59
C THR A 309 -7.53 47.74 18.30
#